data_AF-A0A095A2F0-F1
#
_entry.id   AF-A0A095A2F0-F1
#
_cell.length_a   1.000
_cell.length_b   1.000
_cell.length_c   1.000
_cell.angle_alpha   90.00
_cell.angle_beta   90.00
_cell.angle_gamma   90.00
#
_symmetry.space_group_name_H-M   'P 1'
#
loop_
_entity.id
_entity.type
_entity.pdbx_description
1 polymer ?
#
loop_
_entity_poly.entity_id
_entity_poly.type
_entity_poly.pdbx_seq_one_letter_code
_entity_poly.pdbx_strand_id
1 'polypeptide(L)'
;FYDVDYTMATEFHWGKGLGCDFVMKSCYEFIKNRKRRGQDIQPFCDKPNEIKCLRSQNAKAFCTLYKREGEIKPEFQYMDNSFNVSVNERKYYRGLDRYDYCPVFDVSYHSLYTYYWCKHYDTVLYVRCLLKGK
;
A
#
# COMPACT_ATOMS: atom_id res chain seq x y z
N PHE A 1 -34.01 -11.32 -6.24
CA PHE A 1 -33.18 -10.52 -7.16
C PHE A 1 -33.64 -9.08 -7.12
N TYR A 2 -32.75 -8.13 -7.38
CA TYR A 2 -33.02 -6.69 -7.31
C TYR A 2 -32.35 -6.02 -8.52
N ASP A 3 -32.95 -4.94 -9.04
CA ASP A 3 -32.31 -4.06 -10.02
C ASP A 3 -31.48 -3.00 -9.29
N VAL A 4 -30.21 -2.89 -9.67
CA VAL A 4 -29.25 -1.99 -9.01
C VAL A 4 -29.22 -0.64 -9.72
N ASP A 5 -29.44 0.43 -8.97
CA ASP A 5 -29.23 1.79 -9.45
C ASP A 5 -27.75 2.21 -9.33
N TYR A 6 -27.02 2.12 -10.43
CA TYR A 6 -25.61 2.51 -10.49
C TYR A 6 -25.38 4.02 -10.34
N THR A 7 -26.41 4.88 -10.44
CA THR A 7 -26.24 6.32 -10.21
C THR A 7 -26.00 6.65 -8.74
N MET A 8 -26.37 5.74 -7.84
CA MET A 8 -26.08 5.83 -6.40
C MET A 8 -24.81 5.09 -5.98
N ALA A 9 -24.03 4.55 -6.94
CA ALA A 9 -22.82 3.82 -6.63
C ALA A 9 -21.78 4.75 -5.99
N THR A 10 -21.26 4.35 -4.82
CA THR A 10 -20.16 5.07 -4.17
C THR A 10 -18.86 4.81 -4.92
N GLU A 11 -17.98 5.81 -4.92
CA GLU A 11 -16.68 5.66 -5.56
C GLU A 11 -15.79 4.70 -4.78
N PHE A 12 -15.36 3.62 -5.44
CA PHE A 12 -14.40 2.69 -4.90
C PHE A 12 -13.01 2.95 -5.49
N HIS A 13 -12.10 3.49 -4.67
CA HIS A 13 -10.79 3.94 -5.14
C HIS A 13 -9.76 2.81 -5.29
N TRP A 14 -9.94 1.67 -4.60
CA TRP A 14 -8.96 0.58 -4.63
C TRP A 14 -8.87 -0.04 -6.03
N GLY A 15 -7.69 -0.06 -6.62
CA GLY A 15 -7.48 -0.60 -7.97
C GLY A 15 -7.94 0.30 -9.11
N LYS A 16 -8.61 1.43 -8.83
CA LYS A 16 -9.17 2.32 -9.86
C LYS A 16 -8.07 2.88 -10.76
N GLY A 17 -8.19 2.64 -12.06
CA GLY A 17 -7.27 3.17 -13.06
C GLY A 17 -5.89 2.49 -13.12
N LEU A 18 -5.68 1.36 -12.43
CA LEU A 18 -4.38 0.68 -12.44
C LEU A 18 -4.17 -0.26 -13.64
N GLY A 19 -5.24 -0.61 -14.36
CA GLY A 19 -5.21 -1.37 -15.61
C GLY A 19 -4.91 -2.87 -15.45
N CYS A 20 -4.71 -3.55 -16.58
CA CYS A 20 -4.53 -5.00 -16.63
C CYS A 20 -3.33 -5.49 -15.80
N ASP A 21 -2.25 -4.71 -15.75
CA ASP A 21 -1.06 -5.04 -14.94
C ASP A 21 -1.40 -5.27 -13.46
N PHE A 22 -2.38 -4.56 -12.91
CA PHE A 22 -2.79 -4.72 -11.51
C PHE A 22 -3.53 -6.04 -11.24
N VAL A 23 -4.34 -6.48 -12.22
CA VAL A 23 -5.18 -7.67 -12.07
C VAL A 23 -4.44 -8.95 -12.48
N MET A 24 -3.56 -8.85 -13.47
CA MET A 24 -2.96 -10.02 -14.14
C MET A 24 -1.55 -10.34 -13.66
N LYS A 25 -0.80 -9.37 -13.14
CA LYS A 25 0.56 -9.60 -12.63
C LYS A 25 0.52 -9.84 -11.12
N SER A 26 1.53 -10.54 -10.61
CA SER A 26 1.72 -10.61 -9.17
C SER A 26 1.94 -9.21 -8.60
N CYS A 27 1.50 -8.97 -7.36
CA CYS A 27 1.71 -7.69 -6.70
C CYS A 27 3.19 -7.29 -6.63
N TYR A 28 4.09 -8.26 -6.48
CA TYR A 28 5.53 -8.05 -6.49
C TYR A 28 6.03 -7.54 -7.85
N GLU A 29 5.58 -8.16 -8.94
CA GLU A 29 5.92 -7.71 -10.29
C GLU A 29 5.31 -6.33 -10.59
N PHE A 30 4.07 -6.08 -10.15
CA PHE A 30 3.43 -4.77 -10.27
C PHE A 30 4.23 -3.68 -9.56
N ILE A 31 4.63 -3.90 -8.30
CA ILE A 31 5.45 -2.97 -7.50
C ILE A 31 6.78 -2.70 -8.23
N LYS A 32 7.48 -3.76 -8.65
CA LYS A 32 8.76 -3.65 -9.37
C LYS A 32 8.63 -2.82 -10.64
N ASN A 33 7.62 -3.10 -11.46
CA ASN A 33 7.39 -2.40 -12.73
C ASN A 33 7.05 -0.93 -12.51
N ARG A 34 6.24 -0.59 -11.51
CA ARG A 34 5.89 0.81 -11.21
C ARG A 34 7.06 1.58 -10.63
N LYS A 35 7.85 0.98 -9.72
CA LYS A 35 9.07 1.59 -9.21
C LYS A 35 10.07 1.90 -10.32
N ARG A 36 10.27 0.98 -11.27
CA ARG A 36 11.13 1.22 -12.46
C ARG A 36 10.68 2.41 -13.31
N ARG A 37 9.38 2.70 -13.33
CA ARG A 37 8.79 3.83 -14.06
C ARG A 37 8.64 5.10 -13.21
N GLY A 38 9.09 5.10 -11.95
CA GLY A 38 8.88 6.21 -11.03
C GLY A 38 7.40 6.47 -10.68
N GLN A 39 6.53 5.47 -10.85
CA GLN A 39 5.11 5.57 -10.59
C GLN A 39 4.76 5.14 -9.16
N ASP A 40 3.68 5.69 -8.61
CA ASP A 40 3.13 5.26 -7.32
C ASP A 40 2.76 3.77 -7.34
N ILE A 41 3.01 3.07 -6.25
CA ILE A 41 2.78 1.62 -6.10
C ILE A 41 1.48 1.31 -5.37
N GLN A 42 0.73 2.32 -4.92
CA GLN A 42 -0.56 2.12 -4.27
C GLN A 42 -1.49 1.26 -5.15
N PRO A 43 -2.24 0.32 -4.54
CA PRO A 43 -2.48 0.17 -3.10
C PRO A 43 -1.39 -0.59 -2.31
N PHE A 44 -0.35 -1.08 -2.98
CA PHE A 44 0.73 -1.83 -2.34
C PHE A 44 1.75 -0.93 -1.62
N CYS A 45 2.62 -1.57 -0.84
CA CYS A 45 3.72 -0.93 -0.12
C CYS A 45 4.98 -1.81 -0.11
N ASP A 46 6.16 -1.20 0.02
CA ASP A 46 7.46 -1.88 -0.13
C ASP A 46 8.38 -1.74 1.10
N LYS A 47 7.91 -1.06 2.15
CA LYS A 47 8.65 -0.77 3.37
C LYS A 47 7.93 -1.31 4.61
N PRO A 48 8.58 -2.20 5.39
CA PRO A 48 8.04 -2.62 6.66
C PRO A 48 7.74 -1.45 7.59
N ASN A 49 6.62 -1.52 8.32
CA ASN A 49 6.17 -0.50 9.29
C ASN A 49 5.94 0.90 8.69
N GLU A 50 5.85 1.03 7.36
CA GLU A 50 5.54 2.32 6.74
C GLU A 50 4.11 2.75 7.09
N ILE A 51 3.97 4.03 7.43
CA ILE A 51 2.68 4.66 7.69
C ILE A 51 2.48 5.77 6.68
N LYS A 52 1.33 5.80 6.01
CA LYS A 52 0.94 6.86 5.07
C LYS A 52 -0.47 7.35 5.34
N CYS A 53 -0.74 8.57 4.89
CA CYS A 53 -2.10 9.06 4.72
C CYS A 53 -2.59 8.74 3.32
N LEU A 54 -3.66 7.95 3.23
CA LEU A 54 -4.36 7.72 1.97
C LEU A 54 -5.34 8.87 1.76
N ARG A 55 -4.96 9.83 0.90
CA ARG A 55 -5.77 11.03 0.62
C ARG A 55 -7.18 10.69 0.12
N SER A 56 -7.31 9.65 -0.71
CA SER A 56 -8.61 9.21 -1.24
C SER A 56 -9.58 8.72 -0.17
N GLN A 57 -9.06 8.25 0.98
CA GLN A 57 -9.87 7.72 2.07
C GLN A 57 -9.84 8.60 3.32
N ASN A 58 -9.10 9.71 3.28
CA ASN A 58 -8.78 10.57 4.43
C ASN A 58 -8.41 9.75 5.69
N ALA A 59 -7.59 8.72 5.48
CA ALA A 59 -7.32 7.69 6.47
C ALA A 59 -5.82 7.45 6.64
N LYS A 60 -5.42 7.14 7.87
CA LYS A 60 -4.09 6.63 8.18
C LYS A 60 -4.05 5.14 7.83
N ALA A 61 -3.09 4.78 6.99
CA ALA A 61 -2.86 3.40 6.60
C ALA A 61 -1.46 2.94 7.00
N PHE A 62 -1.38 1.65 7.30
CA PHE A 62 -0.16 0.98 7.71
C PHE A 62 0.19 -0.06 6.65
N CYS A 63 1.47 -0.13 6.28
CA CYS A 63 1.94 -1.15 5.38
C CYS A 63 1.88 -2.51 6.07
N THR A 64 1.11 -3.44 5.50
CA THR A 64 0.93 -4.80 6.03
C THR A 64 2.10 -5.72 5.71
N LEU A 65 3.32 -5.19 5.64
CA LEU A 65 4.53 -5.96 5.40
C LEU A 65 5.20 -6.30 6.73
N TYR A 66 4.95 -7.50 7.25
CA TYR A 66 5.43 -7.92 8.57
C TYR A 66 6.37 -9.12 8.49
N LYS A 67 7.37 -9.13 9.37
CA LYS A 67 8.13 -10.34 9.68
C LYS A 67 7.23 -11.26 10.49
N ARG A 68 7.11 -12.51 10.06
CA ARG A 68 6.30 -13.54 10.73
C ARG A 68 7.18 -14.71 11.13
N GLU A 69 6.70 -15.48 12.10
CA GLU A 69 7.30 -16.76 12.42
C GLU A 69 7.09 -17.74 11.26
N GLY A 70 8.13 -18.53 10.99
CA GLY A 70 8.16 -19.48 9.88
C GLY A 70 8.35 -18.84 8.51
N GLU A 71 9.05 -19.56 7.64
CA GLU A 71 9.21 -19.19 6.24
C GLU A 71 7.85 -19.27 5.53
N ILE A 72 7.57 -18.30 4.67
CA ILE A 72 6.42 -18.41 3.76
C ILE A 72 6.74 -19.50 2.72
N LYS A 73 5.71 -20.19 2.22
CA LYS A 73 5.93 -21.23 1.21
C LYS A 73 6.66 -20.66 -0.02
N PRO A 74 7.55 -21.43 -0.68
CA PRO A 74 8.36 -20.94 -1.80
C PRO A 74 7.55 -20.28 -2.92
N GLU A 75 6.35 -20.77 -3.20
CA GLU A 75 5.43 -20.22 -4.19
C GLU A 75 4.87 -18.83 -3.85
N PHE A 76 5.20 -18.26 -2.69
CA PHE A 76 4.85 -16.88 -2.31
C PHE A 76 6.08 -16.00 -2.04
N GLN A 77 7.30 -16.54 -2.21
CA GLN A 77 8.56 -15.82 -1.97
C GLN A 77 8.99 -14.98 -3.19
N TYR A 78 8.19 -13.98 -3.55
CA TYR A 78 8.44 -13.13 -4.73
C TYR A 78 9.26 -11.86 -4.43
N MET A 79 9.62 -11.63 -3.17
CA MET A 79 10.29 -10.40 -2.75
C MET A 79 11.72 -10.30 -3.29
N ASP A 80 12.01 -9.20 -4.00
CA ASP A 80 13.35 -8.91 -4.51
C ASP A 80 13.91 -7.60 -3.94
N ASN A 81 14.93 -7.05 -4.60
CA ASN A 81 15.58 -5.80 -4.20
C ASN A 81 14.68 -4.56 -4.32
N SER A 82 13.46 -4.70 -4.86
CA SER A 82 12.45 -3.65 -4.83
C SER A 82 11.87 -3.41 -3.45
N PHE A 83 12.18 -4.22 -2.44
CA PHE A 83 11.69 -4.08 -1.07
C PHE A 83 12.80 -3.68 -0.10
N ASN A 84 12.44 -2.89 0.92
CA ASN A 84 13.38 -2.48 1.97
C ASN A 84 13.51 -3.56 3.07
N VAL A 85 13.88 -4.77 2.66
CA VAL A 85 14.06 -5.95 3.51
C VAL A 85 15.36 -6.65 3.12
N SER A 86 16.15 -7.05 4.13
CA SER A 86 17.42 -7.74 3.93
C SER A 86 17.21 -9.09 3.22
N VAL A 87 18.13 -9.47 2.33
CA VAL A 87 17.99 -10.66 1.46
C VAL A 87 17.70 -11.93 2.27
N ASN A 88 18.40 -12.12 3.39
CA ASN A 88 18.28 -13.32 4.24
C ASN A 88 16.94 -13.37 5.01
N GLU A 89 16.26 -12.24 5.16
CA GLU A 89 15.02 -12.15 5.92
C GLU A 89 13.77 -12.20 5.05
N ARG A 90 13.88 -12.01 3.73
CA ARG A 90 12.73 -11.90 2.80
C ARG A 90 11.74 -13.07 2.92
N LYS A 91 12.25 -14.28 3.14
CA LYS A 91 11.45 -15.50 3.33
C LYS A 91 10.52 -15.47 4.56
N TYR A 92 10.75 -14.56 5.50
CA TYR A 92 9.90 -14.36 6.69
C TYR A 92 8.93 -13.18 6.55
N TYR A 93 9.07 -12.35 5.52
CA TYR A 93 8.23 -11.18 5.32
C TYR A 93 7.08 -11.48 4.39
N ARG A 94 5.86 -11.14 4.83
CA ARG A 94 4.64 -11.35 4.04
C ARG A 94 3.52 -10.40 4.44
N GLY A 95 2.61 -10.18 3.48
CA GLY A 95 1.30 -9.58 3.68
C GLY A 95 0.35 -10.46 4.49
N LEU A 96 -0.91 -10.03 4.58
CA LEU A 96 -1.99 -10.87 5.09
C LEU A 96 -2.40 -11.89 4.01
N ASP A 97 -2.84 -13.05 4.45
CA ASP A 97 -3.34 -14.15 3.60
C ASP A 97 -4.55 -13.74 2.75
N ARG A 98 -5.45 -12.90 3.28
CA ARG A 98 -6.57 -12.29 2.53
C ARG A 98 -6.14 -11.53 1.27
N TYR A 99 -4.89 -11.07 1.22
CA TYR A 99 -4.34 -10.33 0.09
C TYR A 99 -3.31 -11.16 -0.68
N ASP A 100 -3.43 -12.50 -0.66
CA ASP A 100 -2.47 -13.42 -1.29
C ASP A 100 -1.02 -13.14 -0.85
N TYR A 101 -0.87 -12.80 0.44
CA TYR A 101 0.41 -12.41 1.05
C TYR A 101 1.06 -11.14 0.45
N CYS A 102 0.33 -10.36 -0.34
CA CYS A 102 0.77 -9.09 -0.87
C CYS A 102 0.82 -8.01 0.23
N PRO A 103 1.88 -7.18 0.25
CA PRO A 103 1.97 -6.06 1.18
C PRO A 103 1.11 -4.89 0.68
N VAL A 104 0.05 -4.61 1.42
CA VAL A 104 -0.89 -3.53 1.11
C VAL A 104 -0.96 -2.49 2.21
N PHE A 105 -1.34 -1.26 1.85
CA PHE A 105 -1.75 -0.27 2.84
C PHE A 105 -3.12 -0.63 3.40
N ASP A 106 -3.17 -1.06 4.66
CA ASP A 106 -4.40 -1.34 5.37
C ASP A 106 -4.80 -0.15 6.23
N VAL A 107 -6.06 0.23 6.15
CA VAL A 107 -6.60 1.44 6.79
C VAL A 107 -7.01 1.13 8.22
N SER A 108 -6.52 1.94 9.15
CA SER A 108 -7.03 1.90 10.51
C SER A 108 -8.11 2.96 10.68
N TYR A 109 -9.35 2.52 10.89
CA TYR A 109 -10.50 3.39 11.13
C TYR A 109 -10.63 3.87 12.58
N HIS A 110 -9.56 3.85 13.38
CA HIS A 110 -9.68 4.28 14.77
C HIS A 110 -9.37 5.78 14.97
N SER A 111 -10.43 6.49 15.38
CA SER A 111 -10.45 7.78 16.12
C SER A 111 -10.10 9.08 15.36
N LEU A 112 -10.69 10.19 15.84
CA LEU A 112 -10.35 11.61 15.54
C LEU A 112 -8.84 11.85 15.45
N TYR A 113 -8.04 11.09 16.20
CA TYR A 113 -6.58 11.12 16.14
C TYR A 113 -6.01 10.88 14.72
N THR A 114 -6.65 10.00 13.94
CA THR A 114 -6.27 9.68 12.56
C THR A 114 -6.47 10.88 11.62
N TYR A 115 -7.57 11.62 11.80
CA TYR A 115 -7.86 12.84 11.04
C TYR A 115 -6.84 13.95 11.33
N TYR A 116 -6.52 14.18 12.61
CA TYR A 116 -5.50 15.15 13.00
C TYR A 116 -4.10 14.73 12.55
N TRP A 117 -3.77 13.44 12.60
CA TRP A 117 -2.48 12.95 12.13
C TRP A 117 -2.28 13.24 10.64
N CYS A 118 -3.28 12.98 9.79
CA CYS A 118 -3.18 13.27 8.37
C CYS A 118 -3.15 14.76 8.04
N LYS A 119 -3.98 15.58 8.72
CA LYS A 119 -3.89 17.05 8.60
C LYS A 119 -2.51 17.58 9.01
N HIS A 120 -1.95 17.09 10.11
CA HIS A 120 -0.62 17.52 10.56
C HIS A 120 0.49 17.02 9.64
N TYR A 121 0.36 15.80 9.08
CA TYR A 121 1.32 15.24 8.14
C TYR A 121 1.39 16.05 6.84
N ASP A 122 0.24 16.45 6.28
CA ASP A 122 0.17 17.32 5.10
C ASP A 122 0.80 18.70 5.38
N THR A 123 0.58 19.29 6.56
CA THR A 123 1.25 20.55 6.97
C THR A 123 2.76 20.39 7.04
N VAL A 124 3.28 19.30 7.62
CA VAL A 124 4.72 19.06 7.71
C VAL A 124 5.34 18.83 6.33
N LEU A 125 4.66 18.09 5.44
CA LEU A 125 5.08 17.92 4.04
C LEU A 125 5.10 19.24 3.29
N TYR A 126 4.06 20.07 3.45
CA TYR A 126 3.97 21.40 2.86
C TYR A 126 5.13 22.30 3.30
N VAL A 127 5.41 22.36 4.61
CA VAL A 127 6.54 23.12 5.16
C VAL A 127 7.89 22.57 4.66
N ARG A 128 8.07 21.24 4.59
CA ARG A 128 9.29 20.63 4.03
C ARG A 128 9.46 20.91 2.54
N CYS A 129 8.38 20.99 1.78
CA CYS A 129 8.40 21.37 0.37
C CYS A 129 8.84 22.83 0.22
N LEU A 130 8.27 23.74 1.01
CA LEU A 130 8.66 25.17 1.03
C LEU A 130 10.11 25.40 1.44
N LEU A 131 10.65 24.60 2.37
CA LEU A 131 12.04 24.72 2.83
C LEU A 131 13.06 24.07 1.88
N LYS A 132 12.65 23.08 1.07
CA LYS A 132 13.50 22.46 0.04
C LYS A 132 13.45 23.18 -1.32
N GLY A 133 12.56 24.17 -1.46
CA GLY A 133 12.45 25.05 -2.63
C GLY A 133 13.20 26.38 -2.49
N LYS A 134 14.12 26.50 -1.53
CA LYS A 134 15.07 27.62 -1.39
C LYS A 134 16.50 27.14 -1.55
#